data_AF-A0A521CN08-F1
#
_entry.id   AF-A0A521CN08-F1
#
_cell.length_a   1.000
_cell.length_b   1.000
_cell.length_c   1.000
_cell.angle_alpha   90.00
_cell.angle_beta   90.00
_cell.angle_gamma   90.00
#
_symmetry.space_group_name_H-M   'P 1'
#
loop_
_entity.id
_entity.type
_entity.pdbx_description
1 polymer ?
#
loop_
_entity_poly.entity_id
_entity_poly.type
_entity_poly.pdbx_seq_one_letter_code
_entity_poly.pdbx_strand_id
1 'polypeptide(L)'
;MINLFRKAQPSNLFFLFIIILLLRAAVLLNPRIYTALIIYQPFAKILTFFTFSFLSNPVANILFTAVIVFIQSVILGRIITKYNFFHKTSYIPELMYAVLSSLFTPFLTFSPIIICNFLLLWILDRIFSLYRTTNTMGSVFDMAIIISIGSLLYFPFIFIFPIIWISLLIFRAFLWKEWMTALIGLAIPYILLGTWYFWNNDFNDFYNVWLPFKFVVPSALAIEAEDYYALIPLGIILLLSLNSVRVMFFKNVIQIRKSLQSLAVLALVIVAAFFLLPNMKINQLMLATAPLAVFMAFYFNNARIRWFYESIFLLLIISIFYFQLF
;
A
#
# COMPACT_ATOMS: atom_id res chain seq x y z
N MET A 1 -3.95 21.08 11.51
CA MET A 1 -4.02 20.72 10.07
C MET A 1 -5.25 19.85 9.76
N ILE A 2 -5.63 18.96 10.67
CA ILE A 2 -6.69 17.97 10.44
C ILE A 2 -8.06 18.61 10.15
N ASN A 3 -8.41 19.72 10.81
CA ASN A 3 -9.68 20.41 10.56
C ASN A 3 -9.82 20.99 9.15
N LEU A 4 -8.71 21.34 8.49
CA LEU A 4 -8.73 21.82 7.10
C LEU A 4 -9.19 20.69 6.18
N PHE A 5 -8.63 19.50 6.36
CA PHE A 5 -8.92 18.30 5.56
C PHE A 5 -10.26 17.64 5.90
N ARG A 6 -10.85 17.91 7.07
CA ARG A 6 -12.25 17.53 7.38
C ARG A 6 -13.27 18.19 6.46
N LYS A 7 -12.99 19.38 5.94
CA LYS A 7 -13.87 20.08 5.01
C LYS A 7 -13.55 19.60 3.59
N ALA A 8 -14.55 19.19 2.82
CA ALA A 8 -14.36 18.82 1.42
C ALA A 8 -14.24 20.06 0.52
N GLN A 9 -13.13 20.78 0.60
CA GLN A 9 -12.84 21.92 -0.27
C GLN A 9 -11.79 21.51 -1.33
N PRO A 10 -12.00 21.80 -2.63
CA PRO A 10 -11.03 21.46 -3.68
C PRO A 10 -9.63 22.04 -3.46
N SER A 11 -9.54 23.20 -2.80
CA SER A 11 -8.26 23.82 -2.38
C SER A 11 -7.40 22.89 -1.52
N ASN A 12 -8.00 21.92 -0.83
CA ASN A 12 -7.28 20.98 0.02
C ASN A 12 -6.37 20.04 -0.77
N LEU A 13 -6.65 19.81 -2.06
CA LEU A 13 -5.74 19.04 -2.93
C LEU A 13 -4.42 19.78 -3.14
N PHE A 14 -4.47 21.11 -3.26
CA PHE A 14 -3.26 21.93 -3.37
C PHE A 14 -2.45 21.89 -2.06
N PHE A 15 -3.12 22.05 -0.91
CA PHE A 15 -2.47 21.90 0.39
C PHE A 15 -1.90 20.49 0.61
N LEU A 16 -2.58 19.46 0.10
CA LEU A 16 -2.10 18.08 0.19
C LEU A 16 -0.78 17.90 -0.56
N PHE A 17 -0.69 18.44 -1.78
CA PHE A 17 0.54 18.39 -2.56
C PHE A 17 1.70 19.10 -1.84
N ILE A 18 1.44 20.28 -1.28
CA ILE A 18 2.44 21.01 -0.47
C ILE A 18 2.88 20.17 0.75
N ILE A 19 1.95 19.54 1.46
CA ILE A 19 2.27 18.71 2.62
C ILE A 19 3.15 17.53 2.23
N ILE A 20 2.87 16.85 1.11
CA ILE A 20 3.72 15.77 0.61
C ILE A 20 5.14 16.27 0.34
N LEU A 21 5.29 17.44 -0.31
CA LEU A 21 6.61 18.01 -0.55
C LEU A 21 7.34 18.35 0.76
N LEU A 22 6.64 18.94 1.74
CA LEU A 22 7.22 19.29 3.04
C LEU A 22 7.65 18.05 3.83
N LEU A 23 6.82 17.00 3.85
CA LEU A 23 7.15 15.72 4.50
C LEU A 23 8.32 15.00 3.85
N ARG A 24 8.76 15.44 2.67
CA ARG A 24 9.88 14.86 1.92
C ARG A 24 11.07 15.81 1.79
N ALA A 25 10.94 17.03 2.30
CA ALA A 25 11.93 18.08 2.13
C ALA A 25 13.22 17.82 2.91
N ALA A 26 13.14 17.17 4.08
CA ALA A 26 14.33 16.89 4.91
C ALA A 26 15.34 15.99 4.18
N VAL A 27 14.86 15.07 3.35
CA VAL A 27 15.69 14.18 2.52
C VAL A 27 16.41 14.92 1.40
N LEU A 28 15.87 16.04 0.91
CA LEU A 28 16.53 16.90 -0.08
C LEU A 28 17.78 17.59 0.48
N LEU A 29 17.90 17.71 1.82
CA LEU A 29 19.07 18.28 2.47
C LEU A 29 20.27 17.31 2.46
N ASN A 30 20.03 16.00 2.46
CA ASN A 30 21.07 14.95 2.47
C ASN A 30 20.90 13.90 1.35
N PRO A 31 20.94 14.28 0.06
CA PRO A 31 20.59 13.40 -1.07
C PRO A 31 21.53 12.20 -1.26
N ARG A 32 22.72 12.19 -0.65
CA ARG A 32 23.75 11.14 -0.83
C ARG A 32 23.39 9.80 -0.17
N ILE A 33 22.49 9.81 0.82
CA ILE A 33 22.06 8.61 1.55
C ILE A 33 21.03 7.81 0.73
N TYR A 34 20.40 8.43 -0.27
CA TYR A 34 19.18 7.93 -0.92
C TYR A 34 19.40 7.54 -2.38
N THR A 35 20.57 6.96 -2.70
CA THR A 35 20.84 6.43 -4.03
C THR A 35 19.89 5.28 -4.34
N ALA A 36 19.23 5.34 -5.50
CA ALA A 36 18.29 4.33 -5.97
C ALA A 36 18.91 2.93 -5.85
N LEU A 37 18.39 2.13 -4.93
CA LEU A 37 18.68 0.71 -4.89
C LEU A 37 18.14 0.12 -6.19
N ILE A 38 19.04 -0.25 -7.10
CA ILE A 38 18.73 -1.06 -8.27
C ILE A 38 18.30 -2.42 -7.71
N ILE A 39 16.99 -2.61 -7.52
CA ILE A 39 16.45 -3.87 -7.02
C ILE A 39 16.48 -4.86 -8.18
N TYR A 40 17.47 -5.74 -8.17
CA TYR A 40 17.47 -6.97 -8.93
C TYR A 40 16.29 -7.83 -8.46
N GLN A 41 15.23 -7.85 -9.25
CA GLN A 41 14.13 -8.78 -9.06
C GLN A 41 14.30 -9.98 -9.99
N PRO A 42 13.74 -11.16 -9.65
CA PRO A 42 13.90 -12.37 -10.45
C PRO A 42 13.47 -12.21 -11.91
N PHE A 43 12.47 -11.36 -12.19
CA PHE A 43 12.03 -11.03 -13.56
C PHE A 43 12.63 -9.71 -14.09
N ALA A 44 13.72 -9.24 -13.49
CA ALA A 44 14.35 -7.96 -13.83
C ALA A 44 14.76 -7.86 -15.30
N LYS A 45 15.00 -8.98 -16.01
CA LYS A 45 15.30 -8.98 -17.45
C LYS A 45 14.21 -8.23 -18.25
N ILE A 46 12.94 -8.33 -17.85
CA ILE A 46 11.82 -7.59 -18.47
C ILE A 46 11.77 -6.12 -18.01
N LEU A 47 12.11 -5.86 -16.74
CA LEU A 47 12.10 -4.51 -16.15
C LEU A 47 13.32 -3.65 -16.52
N THR A 48 14.42 -4.25 -16.97
CA THR A 48 15.61 -3.51 -17.46
C THR A 48 15.29 -2.60 -18.65
N PHE A 49 14.18 -2.85 -19.35
CA PHE A 49 13.66 -2.00 -20.41
C PHE A 49 13.18 -0.62 -19.90
N PHE A 50 12.84 -0.49 -18.60
CA PHE A 50 12.33 0.74 -17.98
C PHE A 50 13.36 1.44 -17.10
N THR A 51 14.63 1.49 -17.52
CA THR A 51 15.64 2.29 -16.81
C THR A 51 15.51 3.76 -17.18
N PHE A 52 14.80 4.51 -16.35
CA PHE A 52 14.69 5.96 -16.51
C PHE A 52 15.98 6.64 -16.04
N SER A 53 16.79 7.12 -16.97
CA SER A 53 18.08 7.79 -16.69
C SER A 53 17.95 8.98 -15.72
N PHE A 54 16.81 9.67 -15.70
CA PHE A 54 16.55 10.79 -14.78
C PHE A 54 16.38 10.36 -13.32
N LEU A 55 16.01 9.10 -13.03
CA LEU A 55 15.86 8.58 -11.66
C LEU A 55 17.20 8.34 -10.95
N SER A 56 18.32 8.45 -11.68
CA SER A 56 19.67 8.43 -11.11
C SER A 56 19.94 9.66 -10.24
N ASN A 57 19.29 10.80 -10.53
CA ASN A 57 19.38 11.98 -9.69
C ASN A 57 18.45 11.81 -8.46
N PRO A 58 18.97 11.85 -7.22
CA PRO A 58 18.20 11.61 -6.02
C PRO A 58 17.05 12.63 -5.83
N VAL A 59 17.27 13.91 -6.18
CA VAL A 59 16.25 14.95 -6.08
C VAL A 59 15.10 14.68 -7.05
N ALA A 60 15.43 14.35 -8.31
CA ALA A 60 14.43 14.03 -9.32
C ALA A 60 13.62 12.78 -8.93
N ASN A 61 14.28 11.78 -8.36
CA ASN A 61 13.65 10.55 -7.87
C ASN A 61 12.65 10.83 -6.74
N ILE A 62 13.03 11.62 -5.73
CA ILE A 62 12.14 11.97 -4.61
C ILE A 62 10.93 12.79 -5.09
N LEU A 63 11.15 13.78 -5.96
CA LEU A 63 10.07 14.60 -6.53
C LEU A 63 9.12 13.77 -7.40
N PHE A 64 9.65 12.88 -8.24
CA PHE A 64 8.84 11.97 -9.03
C PHE A 64 8.00 11.05 -8.14
N THR A 65 8.62 10.51 -7.08
CA THR A 65 7.91 9.68 -6.10
C THR A 65 6.83 10.46 -5.35
N ALA A 66 7.08 11.74 -5.02
CA ALA A 66 6.10 12.62 -4.38
C ALA A 66 4.87 12.82 -5.28
N VAL A 67 5.06 13.02 -6.58
CA VAL A 67 3.96 13.12 -7.56
C VAL A 67 3.17 11.81 -7.63
N ILE A 68 3.85 10.66 -7.66
CA ILE A 68 3.17 9.36 -7.67
C ILE A 68 2.33 9.16 -6.40
N VAL A 69 2.90 9.43 -5.23
CA VAL A 69 2.20 9.31 -3.95
C VAL A 69 1.02 10.27 -3.86
N PHE A 70 1.15 11.49 -4.41
CA PHE A 70 0.02 12.41 -4.53
C PHE A 70 -1.12 11.78 -5.33
N ILE A 71 -0.83 11.23 -6.52
CA ILE A 71 -1.84 10.56 -7.35
C ILE A 71 -2.47 9.37 -6.60
N GLN A 72 -1.68 8.55 -5.92
CA GLN A 72 -2.16 7.40 -5.14
C GLN A 72 -3.08 7.82 -3.99
N SER A 73 -2.72 8.89 -3.27
CA SER A 73 -3.53 9.44 -2.20
C SER A 73 -4.91 9.87 -2.74
N VAL A 74 -4.94 10.57 -3.88
CA VAL A 74 -6.19 11.02 -4.52
C VAL A 74 -7.03 9.83 -5.01
N ILE A 75 -6.41 8.79 -5.57
CA ILE A 75 -7.11 7.56 -5.98
C ILE A 75 -7.75 6.90 -4.75
N LEU A 76 -7.03 6.76 -3.64
CA LEU A 76 -7.58 6.20 -2.41
C LEU A 76 -8.78 7.03 -1.92
N GLY A 77 -8.64 8.35 -1.87
CA GLY A 77 -9.72 9.27 -1.50
C GLY A 77 -10.99 9.10 -2.35
N ARG A 78 -10.80 8.96 -3.67
CA ARG A 78 -11.89 8.68 -4.62
C ARG A 78 -12.56 7.33 -4.35
N ILE A 79 -11.80 6.28 -4.10
CA ILE A 79 -12.34 4.94 -3.76
C ILE A 79 -13.20 5.05 -2.49
N ILE A 80 -12.67 5.66 -1.44
CA ILE A 80 -13.36 5.80 -0.15
C ILE A 80 -14.65 6.63 -0.27
N THR A 81 -14.61 7.69 -1.09
CA THR A 81 -15.79 8.50 -1.40
C THR A 81 -16.82 7.72 -2.24
N LYS A 82 -16.38 6.99 -3.28
CA LYS A 82 -17.24 6.16 -4.15
C LYS A 82 -18.05 5.13 -3.37
N TYR A 83 -17.46 4.53 -2.34
CA TYR A 83 -18.13 3.53 -1.49
C TYR A 83 -18.77 4.10 -0.21
N ASN A 84 -18.81 5.43 -0.06
CA ASN A 84 -19.45 6.13 1.05
C ASN A 84 -19.02 5.63 2.45
N PHE A 85 -17.72 5.38 2.65
CA PHE A 85 -17.19 4.93 3.94
C PHE A 85 -17.48 5.89 5.09
N PHE A 86 -17.64 7.18 4.79
CA PHE A 86 -17.96 8.23 5.73
C PHE A 86 -19.27 8.92 5.35
N HIS A 87 -20.06 9.34 6.34
CA HIS A 87 -21.31 10.07 6.12
C HIS A 87 -21.11 11.43 5.44
N LYS A 88 -19.94 12.04 5.60
CA LYS A 88 -19.54 13.29 4.96
C LYS A 88 -18.23 13.06 4.21
N THR A 89 -18.14 13.62 3.01
CA THR A 89 -16.90 13.62 2.23
C THR A 89 -15.84 14.44 2.98
N SER A 90 -14.61 13.93 2.99
CA SER A 90 -13.47 14.55 3.66
C SER A 90 -12.18 14.12 2.96
N TYR A 91 -11.15 14.97 3.01
CA TYR A 91 -9.82 14.69 2.44
C TYR A 91 -8.85 14.04 3.45
N ILE A 92 -9.38 13.51 4.56
CA ILE A 92 -8.55 12.86 5.59
C ILE A 92 -7.89 11.57 5.08
N PRO A 93 -8.56 10.66 4.37
CA PRO A 93 -7.93 9.44 3.86
C PRO A 93 -6.68 9.72 3.01
N GLU A 94 -6.75 10.75 2.18
CA GLU A 94 -5.65 11.18 1.31
C GLU A 94 -4.49 11.73 2.14
N LEU A 95 -4.77 12.54 3.16
CA LEU A 95 -3.75 13.04 4.08
C LEU A 95 -3.10 11.90 4.89
N MET A 96 -3.88 10.94 5.38
CA MET A 96 -3.35 9.77 6.11
C MET A 96 -2.44 8.92 5.21
N TYR A 97 -2.81 8.77 3.94
CA TYR A 97 -1.98 8.06 2.96
C TYR A 97 -0.66 8.79 2.71
N ALA A 98 -0.71 10.10 2.48
CA ALA A 98 0.48 10.94 2.27
C ALA A 98 1.47 10.87 3.46
N VAL A 99 0.92 10.86 4.68
CA VAL A 99 1.69 10.77 5.92
C VAL A 99 2.32 9.39 6.08
N LEU A 100 1.53 8.31 5.94
CA LEU A 100 2.03 6.94 6.06
C LEU A 100 3.06 6.56 4.99
N SER A 101 2.87 7.03 3.76
CA SER A 101 3.81 6.83 2.65
C SER A 101 5.08 7.68 2.77
N SER A 102 5.18 8.54 3.78
CA SER A 102 6.38 9.31 4.11
C SER A 102 7.01 8.88 5.44
N LEU A 103 6.47 7.82 6.07
CA LEU A 103 6.84 7.40 7.43
C LEU A 103 8.29 6.95 7.55
N PHE A 104 8.72 6.08 6.65
CA PHE A 104 10.07 5.53 6.63
C PHE A 104 10.83 6.06 5.44
N THR A 105 12.12 6.28 5.67
CA THR A 105 13.07 6.76 4.68
C THR A 105 13.08 5.96 3.36
N PRO A 106 12.99 4.61 3.37
CA PRO A 106 12.90 3.84 2.12
C PRO A 106 11.61 4.04 1.32
N PHE A 107 10.55 4.64 1.88
CA PHE A 107 9.28 4.92 1.16
C PHE A 107 9.37 6.17 0.27
N LEU A 108 10.44 6.95 0.45
CA LEU A 108 10.61 8.26 -0.17
C LEU A 108 11.20 8.17 -1.57
N THR A 109 11.92 7.08 -1.85
CA THR A 109 12.52 6.78 -3.16
C THR A 109 11.62 5.91 -4.02
N PHE A 110 11.71 6.10 -5.33
CA PHE A 110 10.99 5.31 -6.31
C PHE A 110 11.43 3.85 -6.22
N SER A 111 10.44 2.96 -6.12
CA SER A 111 10.65 1.52 -6.03
C SER A 111 9.50 0.79 -6.73
N PRO A 112 9.69 -0.46 -7.14
CA PRO A 112 8.62 -1.25 -7.75
C PRO A 112 7.38 -1.40 -6.84
N ILE A 113 7.56 -1.34 -5.52
CA ILE A 113 6.48 -1.41 -4.53
C ILE A 113 5.52 -0.22 -4.67
N ILE A 114 6.03 0.96 -5.03
CA ILE A 114 5.18 2.12 -5.32
C ILE A 114 4.30 1.85 -6.55
N ILE A 115 4.80 1.17 -7.57
CA ILE A 115 3.97 0.77 -8.72
C ILE A 115 2.91 -0.24 -8.27
N CYS A 116 3.29 -1.22 -7.46
CA CYS A 116 2.38 -2.21 -6.89
C CYS A 116 1.28 -1.57 -6.02
N ASN A 117 1.51 -0.41 -5.41
CA ASN A 117 0.45 0.32 -4.70
C ASN A 117 -0.70 0.76 -5.63
N PHE A 118 -0.44 1.11 -6.90
CA PHE A 118 -1.53 1.36 -7.85
C PHE A 118 -2.36 0.11 -8.10
N LEU A 119 -1.70 -1.04 -8.26
CA LEU A 119 -2.35 -2.34 -8.44
C LEU A 119 -3.18 -2.70 -7.20
N LEU A 120 -2.64 -2.45 -5.99
CA LEU A 120 -3.34 -2.67 -4.73
C LEU A 120 -4.58 -1.77 -4.58
N LEU A 121 -4.47 -0.49 -4.93
CA LEU A 121 -5.62 0.43 -4.95
C LEU A 121 -6.70 -0.03 -5.94
N TRP A 122 -6.30 -0.57 -7.10
CA TRP A 122 -7.24 -1.16 -8.05
C TRP A 122 -7.92 -2.41 -7.50
N ILE A 123 -7.16 -3.31 -6.86
CA ILE A 123 -7.71 -4.49 -6.16
C ILE A 123 -8.71 -4.05 -5.08
N LEU A 124 -8.39 -3.02 -4.29
CA LEU A 124 -9.31 -2.48 -3.26
C LEU A 124 -10.63 -1.98 -3.87
N ASP A 125 -10.58 -1.23 -4.97
CA ASP A 125 -11.80 -0.81 -5.67
C ASP A 125 -12.64 -2.02 -6.11
N ARG A 126 -12.00 -3.06 -6.65
CA ARG A 126 -12.69 -4.30 -7.07
C ARG A 126 -13.28 -5.05 -5.88
N ILE A 127 -12.56 -5.22 -4.77
CA ILE A 127 -13.04 -5.87 -3.54
C ILE A 127 -14.31 -5.18 -3.03
N PHE A 128 -14.30 -3.85 -2.91
CA PHE A 128 -15.46 -3.13 -2.39
C PHE A 128 -16.67 -3.17 -3.32
N SER A 129 -16.44 -3.34 -4.63
CA SER A 129 -17.49 -3.53 -5.62
C SER A 129 -18.19 -4.89 -5.52
N LEU A 130 -17.57 -5.91 -4.90
CA LEU A 130 -18.11 -7.28 -4.82
C LEU A 130 -19.49 -7.36 -4.17
N TYR A 131 -19.81 -6.40 -3.29
CA TYR A 131 -21.12 -6.32 -2.65
C TYR A 131 -22.26 -6.06 -3.65
N ARG A 132 -22.00 -5.29 -4.72
CA ARG A 132 -23.03 -4.85 -5.69
C ARG A 132 -22.87 -5.44 -7.09
N THR A 133 -21.68 -5.95 -7.42
CA THR A 133 -21.40 -6.44 -8.78
C THR A 133 -22.25 -7.66 -9.12
N THR A 134 -22.78 -7.70 -10.34
CA THR A 134 -23.44 -8.87 -10.93
C THR A 134 -22.43 -9.81 -11.58
N ASN A 135 -21.34 -9.26 -12.12
CA ASN A 135 -20.24 -10.03 -12.74
C ASN A 135 -19.10 -10.26 -11.75
N THR A 136 -19.30 -11.20 -10.82
CA THR A 136 -18.29 -11.58 -9.83
C THR A 136 -17.11 -12.30 -10.43
N MET A 137 -17.35 -13.25 -11.34
CA MET A 137 -16.26 -14.03 -11.96
C MET A 137 -15.27 -13.11 -12.68
N GLY A 138 -15.77 -12.15 -13.48
CA GLY A 138 -14.90 -11.16 -14.13
C GLY A 138 -14.11 -10.33 -13.10
N SER A 139 -14.76 -9.88 -12.02
CA SER A 139 -14.09 -9.11 -10.97
C SER A 139 -12.99 -9.91 -10.25
N VAL A 140 -13.24 -11.19 -9.97
CA VAL A 140 -12.29 -12.11 -9.34
C VAL A 140 -11.12 -12.42 -10.27
N PHE A 141 -11.41 -12.67 -11.55
CA PHE A 141 -10.40 -12.87 -12.58
C PHE A 141 -9.48 -11.66 -12.72
N ASP A 142 -10.07 -10.45 -12.83
CA ASP A 142 -9.33 -9.19 -12.91
C ASP A 142 -8.38 -9.03 -11.73
N MET A 143 -8.87 -9.23 -10.50
CA MET A 143 -8.05 -9.12 -9.29
C MET A 143 -6.90 -10.13 -9.31
N ALA A 144 -7.15 -11.38 -9.72
CA ALA A 144 -6.12 -12.41 -9.77
C ALA A 144 -5.03 -12.11 -10.82
N ILE A 145 -5.41 -11.58 -11.99
CA ILE A 145 -4.47 -11.09 -13.00
C ILE A 145 -3.66 -9.90 -12.47
N ILE A 146 -4.29 -8.96 -11.78
CA ILE A 146 -3.58 -7.81 -11.21
C ILE A 146 -2.56 -8.28 -10.17
N ILE A 147 -2.90 -9.28 -9.34
CA ILE A 147 -1.97 -9.86 -8.37
C ILE A 147 -0.81 -10.58 -9.04
N SER A 148 -1.06 -11.39 -10.07
CA SER A 148 0.02 -12.08 -10.78
C SER A 148 0.92 -11.12 -11.56
N ILE A 149 0.38 -10.07 -12.18
CA ILE A 149 1.21 -9.00 -12.77
C ILE A 149 2.02 -8.28 -11.69
N GLY A 150 1.39 -7.95 -10.56
CA GLY A 150 2.07 -7.29 -9.44
C GLY A 150 3.19 -8.14 -8.84
N SER A 151 3.03 -9.46 -8.79
CA SER A 151 4.08 -10.37 -8.33
C SER A 151 5.21 -10.57 -9.34
N LEU A 152 4.98 -10.31 -10.63
CA LEU A 152 6.08 -10.19 -11.60
C LEU A 152 6.89 -8.91 -11.38
N LEU A 153 6.25 -7.81 -10.95
CA LEU A 153 6.88 -6.52 -10.63
C LEU A 153 7.52 -6.45 -9.25
N TYR A 154 7.03 -7.23 -8.30
CA TYR A 154 7.50 -7.35 -6.92
C TYR A 154 6.99 -8.67 -6.36
N PHE A 155 7.83 -9.72 -6.37
CA PHE A 155 7.42 -11.08 -6.00
C PHE A 155 6.57 -11.19 -4.72
N PRO A 156 6.90 -10.51 -3.60
CA PRO A 156 6.08 -10.59 -2.38
C PRO A 156 4.63 -10.10 -2.53
N PHE A 157 4.29 -9.43 -3.63
CA PHE A 157 2.90 -9.08 -3.94
C PHE A 157 2.00 -10.32 -4.11
N ILE A 158 2.56 -11.49 -4.46
CA ILE A 158 1.77 -12.73 -4.57
C ILE A 158 1.10 -13.13 -3.26
N PHE A 159 1.69 -12.77 -2.11
CA PHE A 159 1.13 -13.06 -0.80
C PHE A 159 -0.17 -12.31 -0.51
N ILE A 160 -0.55 -11.33 -1.34
CA ILE A 160 -1.85 -10.67 -1.25
C ILE A 160 -2.96 -11.58 -1.81
N PHE A 161 -2.66 -12.57 -2.66
CA PHE A 161 -3.65 -13.45 -3.31
C PHE A 161 -4.76 -14.01 -2.39
N PRO A 162 -4.49 -14.48 -1.16
CA PRO A 162 -5.51 -14.97 -0.25
C PRO A 162 -6.64 -13.95 0.04
N ILE A 163 -6.39 -12.65 -0.14
CA ILE A 163 -7.41 -11.62 0.04
C ILE A 163 -8.61 -11.81 -0.90
N ILE A 164 -8.41 -12.37 -2.10
CA ILE A 164 -9.49 -12.60 -3.06
C ILE A 164 -10.48 -13.60 -2.46
N TRP A 165 -9.98 -14.75 -1.99
CA TRP A 165 -10.82 -15.79 -1.39
C TRP A 165 -11.47 -15.34 -0.09
N ILE A 166 -10.73 -14.65 0.78
CA ILE A 166 -11.30 -14.15 2.03
C ILE A 166 -12.37 -13.08 1.75
N SER A 167 -12.15 -12.22 0.75
CA SER A 167 -13.16 -11.25 0.31
C SER A 167 -14.41 -11.94 -0.23
N LEU A 168 -14.28 -13.02 -1.02
CA LEU A 168 -15.43 -13.81 -1.46
C LEU A 168 -16.22 -14.36 -0.28
N LEU A 169 -15.56 -14.94 0.72
CA LEU A 169 -16.19 -15.44 1.95
C LEU A 169 -16.92 -14.34 2.73
N ILE A 170 -16.33 -13.13 2.82
CA ILE A 170 -16.93 -12.00 3.53
C ILE A 170 -18.16 -11.47 2.78
N PHE A 171 -18.03 -11.26 1.46
CA PHE A 171 -19.04 -10.57 0.68
C PHE A 171 -20.19 -11.47 0.25
N ARG A 172 -19.94 -12.75 -0.05
CA ARG A 172 -20.87 -13.62 -0.78
C ARG A 172 -20.87 -15.07 -0.28
N ALA A 173 -21.89 -15.82 -0.68
CA ALA A 173 -21.96 -17.26 -0.46
C ALA A 173 -20.94 -17.98 -1.34
N PHE A 174 -20.46 -19.13 -0.87
CA PHE A 174 -19.45 -19.91 -1.55
C PHE A 174 -19.94 -20.45 -2.91
N LEU A 175 -19.17 -20.17 -3.97
CA LEU A 175 -19.40 -20.67 -5.33
C LEU A 175 -18.08 -21.17 -5.90
N TRP A 176 -17.93 -22.49 -6.06
CA TRP A 176 -16.68 -23.11 -6.51
C TRP A 176 -16.11 -22.50 -7.81
N LYS A 177 -16.99 -22.14 -8.76
CA LYS A 177 -16.58 -21.51 -10.02
C LYS A 177 -15.77 -20.23 -9.79
N GLU A 178 -16.17 -19.37 -8.85
CA GLU A 178 -15.46 -18.13 -8.53
C GLU A 178 -14.06 -18.39 -7.95
N TRP A 179 -13.93 -19.46 -7.15
CA TRP A 179 -12.64 -19.86 -6.57
C TRP A 179 -11.66 -20.36 -7.62
N MET A 180 -12.16 -21.17 -8.57
CA MET A 180 -11.36 -21.63 -9.71
C MET A 180 -10.97 -20.48 -10.63
N THR A 181 -11.87 -19.52 -10.86
CA THR A 181 -11.57 -18.31 -11.65
C THR A 181 -10.39 -17.52 -11.06
N ALA A 182 -10.28 -17.43 -9.73
CA ALA A 182 -9.14 -16.79 -9.09
C ALA A 182 -7.82 -17.51 -9.38
N LEU A 183 -7.79 -18.84 -9.31
CA LEU A 183 -6.59 -19.63 -9.63
C LEU A 183 -6.20 -19.51 -11.10
N ILE A 184 -7.18 -19.56 -12.00
CA ILE A 184 -6.95 -19.42 -13.44
C ILE A 184 -6.36 -18.03 -13.75
N GLY A 185 -6.94 -16.96 -13.18
CA GLY A 185 -6.43 -15.59 -13.37
C GLY A 185 -5.01 -15.40 -12.82
N LEU A 186 -4.66 -16.07 -11.70
CA LEU A 186 -3.30 -16.06 -11.18
C LEU A 186 -2.34 -16.79 -12.13
N ALA A 187 -2.73 -17.95 -12.64
CA ALA A 187 -1.87 -18.82 -13.45
C ALA A 187 -1.55 -18.23 -14.83
N ILE A 188 -2.49 -17.51 -15.46
CA ILE A 188 -2.35 -17.05 -16.85
C ILE A 188 -1.07 -16.24 -17.09
N PRO A 189 -0.76 -15.16 -16.33
CA PRO A 189 0.48 -14.40 -16.58
C PRO A 189 1.75 -15.22 -16.40
N TYR A 190 1.75 -16.19 -15.48
CA TYR A 190 2.88 -17.10 -15.29
C TYR A 190 3.03 -18.11 -16.43
N ILE A 191 1.93 -18.62 -16.98
CA ILE A 191 1.95 -19.49 -18.17
C ILE A 191 2.47 -18.72 -19.39
N LEU A 192 2.01 -17.48 -19.58
CA LEU A 192 2.48 -16.62 -20.67
C LEU A 192 3.98 -16.33 -20.54
N LEU A 193 4.43 -16.00 -19.33
CA LEU A 193 5.84 -15.74 -19.06
C LEU A 193 6.69 -17.00 -19.24
N GLY A 194 6.25 -18.16 -18.74
CA GLY A 194 6.92 -19.44 -18.95
C GLY A 194 7.06 -19.80 -20.44
N THR A 195 6.01 -19.57 -21.23
CA THR A 195 6.04 -19.74 -22.69
C THR A 195 7.05 -18.80 -23.35
N TRP A 196 7.15 -17.54 -22.92
CA TRP A 196 8.12 -16.59 -23.45
C TRP A 196 9.57 -17.00 -23.14
N TYR A 197 9.87 -17.44 -21.92
CA TYR A 197 11.19 -17.98 -21.56
C TYR A 197 11.53 -19.25 -22.33
N PHE A 198 10.54 -20.13 -22.56
CA PHE A 198 10.70 -21.32 -23.38
C PHE A 198 11.04 -20.97 -24.83
N TRP A 199 10.33 -20.00 -25.43
CA TRP A 199 10.58 -19.54 -26.80
C TRP A 199 12.00 -19.00 -26.98
N ASN A 200 12.55 -18.32 -25.97
CA ASN A 200 13.88 -17.71 -26.02
C ASN A 200 15.02 -18.66 -25.63
N ASN A 201 14.76 -19.96 -25.46
CA ASN A 201 15.72 -20.96 -24.95
C ASN A 201 16.29 -20.65 -23.55
N ASP A 202 15.63 -19.78 -22.77
CA ASP A 202 16.03 -19.38 -21.41
C ASP A 202 15.18 -20.09 -20.33
N PHE A 203 14.52 -21.22 -20.63
CA PHE A 203 13.59 -21.87 -19.69
C PHE A 203 14.22 -22.27 -18.35
N ASN A 204 15.52 -22.59 -18.35
CA ASN A 204 16.25 -22.87 -17.12
C ASN A 204 16.29 -21.67 -16.17
N ASP A 205 16.37 -20.43 -16.69
CA ASP A 205 16.31 -19.22 -15.87
C ASP A 205 14.93 -19.07 -15.21
N PHE A 206 13.85 -19.34 -15.95
CA PHE A 206 12.50 -19.36 -15.41
C PHE A 206 12.36 -20.41 -14.29
N TYR A 207 12.83 -21.64 -14.51
CA TYR A 207 12.79 -22.70 -13.50
C TYR A 207 13.59 -22.33 -12.24
N ASN A 208 14.78 -21.74 -12.42
CA ASN A 208 15.63 -21.32 -11.31
C ASN A 208 15.01 -20.22 -10.43
N VAL A 209 14.10 -19.40 -10.97
CA VAL A 209 13.34 -18.40 -10.19
C VAL A 209 12.35 -19.05 -9.21
N TRP A 210 11.80 -20.22 -9.55
CA TRP A 210 10.84 -20.95 -8.70
C TRP A 210 11.50 -21.89 -7.71
N LEU A 211 12.79 -22.18 -7.86
CA LEU A 211 13.52 -22.96 -6.87
C LEU A 211 13.54 -22.18 -5.54
N PRO A 212 13.02 -22.75 -4.45
CA PRO A 212 13.18 -22.13 -3.15
C PRO A 212 14.69 -22.09 -2.85
N PHE A 213 15.19 -21.01 -2.26
CA PHE A 213 16.57 -20.88 -1.72
C PHE A 213 17.71 -20.34 -2.62
N LYS A 214 17.51 -19.24 -3.35
CA LYS A 214 18.64 -18.34 -3.71
C LYS A 214 18.42 -16.89 -3.28
N PHE A 215 17.68 -16.67 -2.21
CA PHE A 215 17.63 -15.36 -1.57
C PHE A 215 18.85 -15.20 -0.67
N VAL A 216 19.94 -14.69 -1.26
CA VAL A 216 21.11 -14.22 -0.48
C VAL A 216 20.60 -13.18 0.51
N VAL A 217 20.87 -13.43 1.79
CA VAL A 217 20.51 -12.61 2.94
C VAL A 217 21.31 -11.31 2.90
N PRO A 218 20.71 -10.14 2.67
CA PRO A 218 21.26 -8.91 3.20
C PRO A 218 20.85 -8.88 4.68
N SER A 219 21.81 -8.66 5.56
CA SER A 219 21.62 -8.49 7.00
C SER A 219 20.37 -7.65 7.27
N ALA A 220 19.49 -8.19 8.12
CA ALA A 220 18.36 -7.46 8.67
C ALA A 220 18.83 -6.10 9.16
N LEU A 221 18.08 -5.05 8.82
CA LEU A 221 18.21 -3.77 9.48
C LEU A 221 18.07 -4.02 10.98
N ALA A 222 19.17 -3.84 11.70
CA ALA A 222 19.11 -3.58 13.13
C ALA A 222 18.45 -2.21 13.26
N ILE A 223 17.12 -2.19 13.39
CA ILE A 223 16.46 -1.03 13.99
C ILE A 223 17.04 -0.98 15.40
N GLU A 224 17.87 0.03 15.68
CA GLU A 224 18.45 0.18 17.01
C GLU A 224 17.32 0.36 18.02
N ALA A 225 17.51 -0.12 19.25
CA ALA A 225 16.44 -0.14 20.26
C ALA A 225 15.83 1.26 20.53
N GLU A 226 16.57 2.32 20.21
CA GLU A 226 16.19 3.71 20.40
C GLU A 226 15.17 4.22 19.36
N ASP A 227 15.09 3.60 18.18
CA ASP A 227 14.16 4.00 17.11
C ASP A 227 12.71 3.54 17.34
N TYR A 228 12.49 2.61 18.29
CA TYR A 228 11.14 2.16 18.64
C TYR A 228 10.30 3.25 19.28
N TYR A 229 10.92 4.21 19.99
CA TYR A 229 10.21 5.32 20.62
C TYR A 229 9.54 6.24 19.58
N ALA A 230 10.18 6.42 18.42
CA ALA A 230 9.62 7.21 17.32
C ALA A 230 8.34 6.58 16.75
N LEU A 231 8.09 5.27 16.92
CA LEU A 231 6.87 4.60 16.44
C LEU A 231 5.69 4.66 17.43
N ILE A 232 5.90 5.13 18.66
CA ILE A 232 4.84 5.21 19.68
C ILE A 232 3.63 6.04 19.21
N PRO A 233 3.78 7.23 18.60
CA PRO A 233 2.64 8.00 18.10
C PRO A 233 1.83 7.23 17.06
N LEU A 234 2.50 6.49 16.17
CA LEU A 234 1.85 5.62 15.20
C LEU A 234 1.03 4.52 15.89
N GLY A 235 1.63 3.83 16.86
CA GLY A 235 0.95 2.79 17.64
C GLY A 235 -0.30 3.30 18.36
N ILE A 236 -0.20 4.48 19.00
CA ILE A 236 -1.34 5.13 19.67
C ILE A 236 -2.44 5.46 18.66
N ILE A 237 -2.09 6.07 17.51
CA ILE A 237 -3.09 6.40 16.46
C ILE A 237 -3.76 5.13 15.95
N LEU A 238 -3.00 4.04 15.73
CA LEU A 238 -3.56 2.77 15.27
C LEU A 238 -4.52 2.17 16.31
N LEU A 239 -4.16 2.17 17.59
CA LEU A 239 -5.05 1.71 18.67
C LEU A 239 -6.34 2.54 18.75
N LEU A 240 -6.21 3.87 18.68
CA LEU A 240 -7.34 4.78 18.65
C LEU A 240 -8.21 4.59 17.40
N SER A 241 -7.58 4.28 16.27
CA SER A 241 -8.27 3.97 15.01
C SER A 241 -9.09 2.69 15.11
N LEU A 242 -8.53 1.61 15.66
CA LEU A 242 -9.24 0.36 15.87
C LEU A 242 -10.42 0.55 16.83
N ASN A 243 -10.23 1.31 17.91
CA ASN A 243 -11.33 1.65 18.81
C ASN A 243 -12.43 2.46 18.10
N SER A 244 -12.06 3.45 17.30
CA SER A 244 -13.02 4.26 16.54
C SER A 244 -13.83 3.41 15.55
N VAL A 245 -13.17 2.48 14.86
CA VAL A 245 -13.81 1.53 13.93
C VAL A 245 -14.77 0.63 14.69
N ARG A 246 -14.36 0.08 15.84
CA ARG A 246 -15.23 -0.76 16.71
C ARG A 246 -16.51 -0.01 17.11
N VAL A 247 -16.39 1.22 17.59
CA VAL A 247 -17.54 2.04 18.02
C VAL A 247 -18.48 2.37 16.85
N MET A 248 -17.92 2.58 15.65
CA MET A 248 -18.70 2.90 14.45
C MET A 248 -19.21 1.67 13.71
N PHE A 249 -18.69 0.48 14.02
CA PHE A 249 -18.92 -0.72 13.23
C PHE A 249 -20.40 -1.02 13.05
N PHE A 250 -21.18 -1.04 14.13
CA PHE A 250 -22.62 -1.34 14.06
C PHE A 250 -23.48 -0.18 13.57
N LYS A 251 -22.93 1.05 13.52
CA LYS A 251 -23.62 2.23 12.95
C LYS A 251 -23.50 2.27 11.43
N ASN A 252 -22.49 1.59 10.88
CA ASN A 252 -22.24 1.53 9.46
C ASN A 252 -23.14 0.50 8.76
N VAL A 253 -23.49 0.78 7.50
CA VAL A 253 -24.26 -0.15 6.66
C VAL A 253 -23.46 -1.43 6.38
N ILE A 254 -24.16 -2.53 6.07
CA ILE A 254 -23.58 -3.87 5.87
C ILE A 254 -22.40 -3.85 4.90
N GLN A 255 -22.53 -3.13 3.79
CA GLN A 255 -21.47 -2.98 2.79
C GLN A 255 -20.16 -2.44 3.40
N ILE A 256 -20.25 -1.39 4.22
CA ILE A 256 -19.09 -0.74 4.86
C ILE A 256 -18.49 -1.67 5.93
N ARG A 257 -19.32 -2.40 6.67
CA ARG A 257 -18.83 -3.36 7.66
C ARG A 257 -17.98 -4.47 7.01
N LYS A 258 -18.48 -5.03 5.92
CA LYS A 258 -17.78 -6.05 5.13
C LYS A 258 -16.51 -5.51 4.48
N SER A 259 -16.54 -4.27 3.96
CA SER A 259 -15.34 -3.63 3.40
C SER A 259 -14.27 -3.37 4.47
N LEU A 260 -14.66 -2.94 5.67
CA LEU A 260 -13.73 -2.78 6.80
C LEU A 260 -13.12 -4.12 7.25
N GLN A 261 -13.89 -5.20 7.26
CA GLN A 261 -13.37 -6.55 7.51
C GLN A 261 -12.34 -6.96 6.45
N SER A 262 -12.65 -6.76 5.16
CA SER A 262 -11.70 -7.06 4.08
C SER A 262 -10.43 -6.21 4.16
N LEU A 263 -10.53 -4.93 4.53
CA LEU A 263 -9.36 -4.06 4.75
C LEU A 263 -8.50 -4.53 5.92
N ALA A 264 -9.12 -4.98 7.01
CA ALA A 264 -8.40 -5.49 8.18
C ALA A 264 -7.63 -6.76 7.82
N VAL A 265 -8.28 -7.68 7.09
CA VAL A 265 -7.63 -8.88 6.57
C VAL A 265 -6.48 -8.52 5.63
N LEU A 266 -6.66 -7.55 4.73
CA LEU A 266 -5.58 -7.11 3.84
C LEU A 266 -4.37 -6.60 4.63
N ALA A 267 -4.59 -5.76 5.64
CA ALA A 267 -3.50 -5.29 6.51
C ALA A 267 -2.80 -6.46 7.22
N LEU A 268 -3.55 -7.42 7.77
CA LEU A 268 -3.00 -8.61 8.41
C LEU A 268 -2.21 -9.49 7.44
N VAL A 269 -2.69 -9.69 6.22
CA VAL A 269 -2.00 -10.47 5.18
C VAL A 269 -0.67 -9.80 4.81
N ILE A 270 -0.63 -8.48 4.67
CA ILE A 270 0.61 -7.75 4.36
C ILE A 270 1.62 -7.87 5.51
N VAL A 271 1.16 -7.73 6.76
CA VAL A 271 2.00 -7.87 7.95
C VAL A 271 2.48 -9.32 8.13
N ALA A 272 1.61 -10.31 7.93
CA ALA A 272 2.00 -11.72 7.96
C ALA A 272 3.03 -12.04 6.88
N ALA A 273 2.84 -11.53 5.66
CA ALA A 273 3.81 -11.67 4.57
C ALA A 273 5.17 -11.03 4.90
N PHE A 274 5.18 -9.94 5.69
CA PHE A 274 6.44 -9.33 6.16
C PHE A 274 7.19 -10.26 7.12
N PHE A 275 6.49 -10.96 8.01
CA PHE A 275 7.12 -11.90 8.96
C PHE A 275 7.50 -13.26 8.34
N LEU A 276 6.74 -13.73 7.34
CA LEU A 276 6.95 -15.05 6.72
C LEU A 276 8.15 -15.10 5.77
N LEU A 277 8.56 -13.95 5.23
CA LEU A 277 9.64 -13.87 4.25
C LEU A 277 10.96 -13.48 4.94
N PRO A 278 11.93 -14.39 5.04
CA PRO A 278 13.27 -14.02 5.48
C PRO A 278 13.83 -12.99 4.49
N ASN A 279 14.37 -11.88 4.99
CA ASN A 279 15.04 -10.80 4.24
C ASN A 279 14.16 -9.65 3.69
N MET A 280 12.92 -9.48 4.16
CA MET A 280 12.10 -8.36 3.70
C MET A 280 12.54 -7.03 4.32
N LYS A 281 12.80 -6.06 3.44
CA LYS A 281 13.06 -4.67 3.81
C LYS A 281 11.77 -4.02 4.32
N ILE A 282 11.89 -3.03 5.21
CA ILE A 282 10.79 -2.20 5.73
C ILE A 282 9.86 -1.70 4.60
N ASN A 283 10.40 -1.52 3.39
CA ASN A 283 9.69 -1.17 2.15
C ASN A 283 8.41 -1.98 1.90
N GLN A 284 8.33 -3.27 2.28
CA GLN A 284 7.10 -4.05 2.07
C GLN A 284 5.90 -3.48 2.83
N LEU A 285 6.13 -2.90 4.02
CA LEU A 285 5.08 -2.26 4.81
C LEU A 285 4.46 -1.06 4.08
N MET A 286 5.08 -0.57 3.01
CA MET A 286 4.50 0.44 2.15
C MET A 286 3.18 -0.01 1.49
N LEU A 287 2.99 -1.32 1.28
CA LEU A 287 1.71 -1.88 0.80
C LEU A 287 0.59 -1.71 1.83
N ALA A 288 0.93 -1.67 3.13
CA ALA A 288 -0.03 -1.49 4.22
C ALA A 288 -0.48 -0.02 4.37
N THR A 289 0.15 0.93 3.67
CA THR A 289 -0.20 2.36 3.74
C THR A 289 -1.66 2.61 3.36
N ALA A 290 -2.17 1.96 2.31
CA ALA A 290 -3.55 2.11 1.86
C ALA A 290 -4.57 1.64 2.93
N PRO A 291 -4.53 0.40 3.44
CA PRO A 291 -5.50 -0.03 4.44
C PRO A 291 -5.35 0.72 5.78
N LEU A 292 -4.12 0.99 6.23
CA LEU A 292 -3.90 1.72 7.47
C LEU A 292 -4.37 3.18 7.38
N ALA A 293 -4.20 3.84 6.23
CA ALA A 293 -4.70 5.21 6.03
C ALA A 293 -6.22 5.31 6.20
N VAL A 294 -6.96 4.31 5.70
CA VAL A 294 -8.42 4.24 5.88
C VAL A 294 -8.77 4.10 7.35
N PHE A 295 -8.10 3.21 8.09
CA PHE A 295 -8.34 3.06 9.53
C PHE A 295 -8.04 4.35 10.29
N MET A 296 -6.88 4.97 10.05
CA MET A 296 -6.55 6.26 10.68
C MET A 296 -7.58 7.34 10.37
N ALA A 297 -8.13 7.35 9.15
CA ALA A 297 -9.18 8.30 8.78
C ALA A 297 -10.45 8.14 9.63
N PHE A 298 -10.81 6.92 10.07
CA PHE A 298 -11.91 6.73 11.02
C PHE A 298 -11.65 7.42 12.37
N TYR A 299 -10.43 7.41 12.88
CA TYR A 299 -10.14 8.15 14.10
C TYR A 299 -10.23 9.66 13.87
N PHE A 300 -9.49 10.17 12.88
CA PHE A 300 -9.36 11.61 12.66
C PHE A 300 -10.64 12.27 12.14
N ASN A 301 -11.56 11.54 11.51
CA ASN A 301 -12.84 12.11 11.12
C ASN A 301 -13.81 12.24 12.32
N ASN A 302 -13.66 11.37 13.33
CA ASN A 302 -14.59 11.27 14.45
C ASN A 302 -14.09 11.88 15.76
N ALA A 303 -12.79 12.22 15.84
CA ALA A 303 -12.19 12.80 17.03
C ALA A 303 -12.78 14.19 17.36
N ARG A 304 -13.24 14.36 18.60
CA ARG A 304 -13.92 15.60 19.05
C ARG A 304 -12.96 16.61 19.68
N ILE A 305 -11.97 16.15 20.45
CA ILE A 305 -11.10 16.99 21.27
C ILE A 305 -9.94 17.53 20.42
N ARG A 306 -10.02 18.82 20.05
CA ARG A 306 -9.09 19.46 19.10
C ARG A 306 -7.63 19.37 19.47
N TRP A 307 -7.30 19.73 20.71
CA TRP A 307 -5.90 19.75 21.15
C TRP A 307 -5.29 18.34 21.07
N PHE A 308 -6.04 17.30 21.45
CA PHE A 308 -5.53 15.94 21.53
C PHE A 308 -5.18 15.35 20.15
N TYR A 309 -6.10 15.41 19.18
CA TYR A 309 -5.82 14.85 17.86
C TYR A 309 -4.79 15.65 17.07
N GLU A 310 -4.73 16.98 17.23
CA GLU A 310 -3.68 17.79 16.58
C GLU A 310 -2.31 17.51 17.22
N SER A 311 -2.21 17.38 18.54
CA SER A 311 -0.94 17.06 19.23
C SER A 311 -0.40 15.69 18.83
N ILE A 312 -1.23 14.65 18.83
CA ILE A 312 -0.80 13.30 18.44
C ILE A 312 -0.38 13.26 16.96
N PHE A 313 -1.10 13.96 16.09
CA PHE A 313 -0.73 14.07 14.68
C PHE A 313 0.58 14.81 14.47
N LEU A 314 0.81 15.89 15.22
CA LEU A 314 2.07 16.63 15.21
C LEU A 314 3.24 15.75 15.69
N LEU A 315 3.05 14.98 16.76
CA LEU A 315 4.05 14.01 17.24
C LEU A 315 4.40 12.98 16.16
N LEU A 316 3.41 12.52 15.40
CA LEU A 316 3.67 11.62 14.27
C LEU A 316 4.47 12.31 13.17
N ILE A 317 4.21 13.59 12.85
CA ILE A 317 5.03 14.34 11.89
C ILE A 317 6.47 14.49 12.40
N ILE A 318 6.67 14.75 13.70
CA ILE A 318 8.02 14.84 14.30
C ILE A 318 8.75 13.50 14.14
N SER A 319 8.07 12.38 14.41
CA SER A 319 8.61 11.03 14.21
C SER A 319 9.08 10.80 12.76
N ILE A 320 8.31 11.26 11.78
CA ILE A 320 8.71 11.18 10.36
C ILE A 320 10.02 11.93 10.11
N PHE A 321 10.14 13.16 10.60
CA PHE A 321 11.36 13.94 10.42
C PHE A 321 12.55 13.34 11.18
N TYR A 322 12.31 12.70 12.33
CA TYR A 322 13.35 11.96 13.06
C TYR A 322 13.93 10.83 12.20
N PHE A 323 13.09 9.94 11.65
CA PHE A 323 13.54 8.85 10.76
C PHE A 323 14.25 9.31 9.48
N GLN A 324 13.96 10.53 9.03
CA GLN A 324 14.57 11.08 7.82
C GLN A 324 15.93 11.72 8.08
N LEU A 325 16.19 12.21 9.30
CA LEU A 325 17.41 12.95 9.62
C LEU A 325 18.44 12.13 10.39
N PHE A 326 18.00 11.12 11.15
CA PHE A 326 18.81 10.20 11.94
C PHE A 326 18.63 8.78 11.41
#